data_AF-A0A350XK15-F1
#
_entry.id   AF-A0A350XK15-F1
#
_cell.length_a   1.000
_cell.length_b   1.000
_cell.length_c   1.000
_cell.angle_alpha   90.00
_cell.angle_beta   90.00
_cell.angle_gamma   90.00
#
_symmetry.space_group_name_H-M   'P 1'
#
loop_
_entity.id
_entity.type
_entity.pdbx_description
1 polymer ?
#
loop_
_entity_poly.entity_id
_entity_poly.type
_entity_poly.pdbx_seq_one_letter_code
_entity_poly.pdbx_strand_id
1 'polypeptide(L)'
;MDEVVKKVAALGLPGVILVIVMATTGLTGAAAIAAALSILGGPAGMLGGIAVLGLTALITDALAKVGLEDLLTAVYCQRRQTEPQGKLLEEINSLSLFDGDIKDRLKSTIVDGCGCDTVTNANTTDVASEVIAILNKVPGITPAHHRDFKSSNPILRLRDGTALRTWKNPVGVDHVFLADRDERMIYGGYVGWIHSAGLEEAIARIRRNFT
;
A
#
# COMPACT_ATOMS: atom_id res chain seq x y z
N MET A 1 14.21 -9.67 2.26
CA MET A 1 13.62 -8.38 1.85
C MET A 1 13.70 -7.39 3.00
N ASP A 2 13.34 -7.81 4.22
CA ASP A 2 13.32 -6.99 5.43
C ASP A 2 14.65 -6.31 5.77
N GLU A 3 15.78 -6.99 5.52
CA GLU A 3 17.10 -6.43 5.80
C GLU A 3 17.42 -5.21 4.90
N VAL A 4 16.99 -5.24 3.64
CA VAL A 4 17.17 -4.12 2.71
C VAL A 4 16.30 -2.96 3.12
N VAL A 5 15.04 -3.24 3.44
CA VAL A 5 14.06 -2.26 3.93
C VAL A 5 14.57 -1.58 5.20
N LYS A 6 15.08 -2.36 6.16
CA LYS A 6 15.64 -1.86 7.42
C LYS A 6 16.86 -0.97 7.22
N LYS A 7 17.77 -1.37 6.33
CA LYS A 7 18.98 -0.58 6.03
C LYS A 7 18.67 0.71 5.26
N VAL A 8 17.73 0.66 4.31
CA VAL A 8 17.27 1.85 3.58
C VAL A 8 16.48 2.78 4.50
N ALA A 9 15.62 2.25 5.36
CA ALA A 9 14.89 3.02 6.36
C ALA A 9 15.82 3.69 7.38
N ALA A 10 16.89 3.01 7.80
CA ALA A 10 17.91 3.56 8.70
C ALA A 10 18.68 4.75 8.08
N LEU A 11 18.74 4.83 6.75
CA LEU A 11 19.30 5.98 6.03
C LEU A 11 18.34 7.17 5.94
N GLY A 12 17.05 6.98 6.25
CA GLY A 12 16.03 8.03 6.23
C GLY A 12 15.69 8.52 4.82
N LEU A 13 15.39 9.82 4.70
CA LEU A 13 15.05 10.47 3.42
C LEU A 13 16.12 10.28 2.33
N PRO A 14 17.44 10.37 2.64
CA PRO A 14 18.48 10.06 1.65
C PRO A 14 18.41 8.63 1.08
N GLY A 15 18.02 7.63 1.87
CA GLY A 15 17.82 6.26 1.41
C GLY A 15 16.64 6.13 0.46
N VAL A 16 15.54 6.83 0.74
CA VAL A 16 14.36 6.90 -0.14
C VAL A 16 14.71 7.52 -1.48
N ILE A 17 15.43 8.65 -1.49
CA ILE A 17 15.87 9.32 -2.72
C ILE A 17 16.73 8.38 -3.57
N LEU A 18 17.62 7.61 -2.95
CA LEU A 18 18.45 6.62 -3.65
C LEU A 18 17.59 5.58 -4.38
N VAL A 19 16.60 4.98 -3.70
CA VAL A 19 15.70 3.98 -4.30
C VAL A 19 14.94 4.56 -5.49
N ILE A 20 14.44 5.79 -5.37
CA ILE A 20 13.70 6.48 -6.43
C ILE A 20 14.61 6.71 -7.63
N VAL A 21 15.78 7.32 -7.42
CA VAL A 21 16.72 7.60 -8.50
C VAL A 21 17.10 6.31 -9.22
N MET A 22 17.32 5.22 -8.50
CA MET A 22 17.65 3.93 -9.12
C MET A 22 16.50 3.38 -9.96
N ALA A 23 15.25 3.53 -9.50
CA ALA A 23 14.09 3.07 -10.24
C ALA A 23 13.77 3.93 -11.46
N THR A 24 13.99 5.25 -11.39
CA THR A 24 13.75 6.16 -12.53
C THR A 24 14.87 6.14 -13.54
N THR A 25 16.11 5.88 -13.10
CA THR A 25 17.29 5.89 -13.99
C THR A 25 17.65 4.51 -14.56
N GLY A 26 16.94 3.44 -14.18
CA GLY A 26 17.10 2.12 -14.78
C GLY A 26 18.48 1.47 -14.53
N LEU A 27 19.18 1.92 -13.47
CA LEU A 27 20.43 1.39 -12.92
C LEU A 27 21.63 1.28 -13.88
N THR A 28 22.64 2.17 -13.70
CA THR A 28 24.11 2.05 -13.99
C THR A 28 24.78 3.38 -14.36
N GLY A 29 24.16 4.53 -14.10
CA GLY A 29 24.87 5.81 -14.22
C GLY A 29 25.79 6.05 -13.02
N ALA A 30 27.12 5.89 -13.18
CA ALA A 30 28.11 6.25 -12.15
C ALA A 30 27.92 7.68 -11.62
N ALA A 31 27.42 8.60 -12.46
CA ALA A 31 27.13 9.98 -12.11
C ALA A 31 25.92 10.15 -11.16
N ALA A 32 24.85 9.37 -11.34
CA ALA A 32 23.65 9.45 -10.48
C ALA A 32 23.92 8.84 -9.10
N ILE A 33 24.68 7.73 -9.06
CA ILE A 33 25.16 7.14 -7.81
C ILE A 33 26.12 8.12 -7.13
N ALA A 34 27.01 8.79 -7.86
CA ALA A 34 27.91 9.81 -7.30
C ALA A 34 27.16 11.04 -6.73
N ALA A 35 26.08 11.48 -7.37
CA ALA A 35 25.24 12.58 -6.86
C ALA A 35 24.45 12.16 -5.61
N ALA A 36 23.88 10.96 -5.58
CA ALA A 36 23.25 10.43 -4.38
C ALA A 36 24.27 10.20 -3.25
N LEU A 37 25.48 9.75 -3.59
CA LEU A 37 26.63 9.57 -2.69
C LEU A 37 27.17 10.89 -2.16
N SER A 38 27.17 11.98 -2.92
CA SER A 38 27.65 13.28 -2.42
C SER A 38 26.69 13.89 -1.40
N ILE A 39 25.40 13.55 -1.48
CA ILE A 39 24.39 13.90 -0.48
C ILE A 39 24.53 13.02 0.78
N LEU A 40 24.99 11.76 0.64
CA LEU A 40 25.21 10.81 1.73
C LEU A 40 26.61 10.87 2.37
N GLY A 41 27.60 11.38 1.63
CA GLY A 41 29.02 11.14 1.83
C GLY A 41 29.72 12.37 2.38
N GLY A 42 29.67 12.52 3.71
CA GLY A 42 30.64 13.34 4.43
C GLY A 42 32.08 12.80 4.29
N PRO A 43 33.07 13.31 5.04
CA PRO A 43 34.51 13.05 4.90
C PRO A 43 34.99 11.57 5.01
N ALA A 44 34.09 10.60 5.09
CA ALA A 44 34.34 9.15 5.07
C ALA A 44 34.12 8.51 3.67
N GLY A 45 34.32 9.27 2.59
CA GLY A 45 33.80 8.98 1.23
C GLY A 45 34.15 7.62 0.62
N MET A 46 35.28 7.00 0.97
CA MET A 46 35.66 5.69 0.44
C MET A 46 34.92 4.52 1.12
N LEU A 47 34.74 4.57 2.45
CA LEU A 47 34.01 3.54 3.20
C LEU A 47 32.50 3.65 2.99
N GLY A 48 31.98 4.89 2.92
CA GLY A 48 30.58 5.14 2.57
C GLY A 48 30.23 4.62 1.17
N GLY A 49 31.13 4.81 0.20
CA GLY A 49 30.96 4.30 -1.16
C GLY A 49 30.78 2.78 -1.20
N ILE A 50 31.62 2.02 -0.49
CA ILE A 50 31.53 0.55 -0.45
C ILE A 50 30.20 0.08 0.18
N ALA A 51 29.78 0.73 1.27
CA ALA A 51 28.50 0.39 1.92
C ALA A 51 27.30 0.63 0.99
N VAL A 52 27.30 1.75 0.25
CA VAL A 52 26.23 2.08 -0.71
C VAL A 52 26.26 1.15 -1.92
N LEU A 53 27.43 0.74 -2.42
CA LEU A 53 27.52 -0.26 -3.49
C LEU A 53 26.90 -1.60 -3.07
N GLY A 54 27.14 -2.04 -1.83
CA GLY A 54 26.47 -3.23 -1.29
C GLY A 54 24.95 -3.05 -1.20
N LEU A 55 24.48 -1.86 -0.80
CA LEU A 55 23.06 -1.58 -0.66
C LEU A 55 22.34 -1.45 -2.02
N THR A 56 22.97 -0.83 -3.01
CA THR A 56 22.42 -0.66 -4.36
C THR A 56 22.18 -1.99 -5.06
N ALA A 57 23.07 -2.99 -4.89
CA ALA A 57 22.83 -4.34 -5.39
C ALA A 57 21.56 -4.97 -4.78
N LEU A 58 21.35 -4.79 -3.47
CA LEU A 58 20.19 -5.30 -2.75
C LEU A 58 18.89 -4.58 -3.11
N ILE A 59 18.95 -3.25 -3.29
CA ILE A 59 17.81 -2.44 -3.74
C ILE A 59 17.40 -2.86 -5.14
N THR A 60 18.35 -3.14 -6.04
CA THR A 60 18.07 -3.59 -7.40
C THR A 60 17.32 -4.91 -7.41
N ASP A 61 17.79 -5.90 -6.64
CA ASP A 61 17.12 -7.20 -6.50
C ASP A 61 15.70 -7.05 -5.93
N ALA A 62 15.51 -6.16 -4.95
CA ALA A 62 14.20 -5.87 -4.38
C ALA A 62 13.26 -5.17 -5.40
N LEU A 63 13.75 -4.16 -6.12
CA LEU A 63 13.00 -3.47 -7.17
C LEU A 63 12.57 -4.43 -8.28
N ALA A 64 13.41 -5.41 -8.63
CA ALA A 64 13.06 -6.41 -9.64
C ALA A 64 11.99 -7.41 -9.16
N LYS A 65 11.89 -7.67 -7.85
CA LYS A 65 10.97 -8.66 -7.27
C LYS A 65 9.60 -8.10 -6.90
N VAL A 66 9.56 -6.93 -6.27
CA VAL A 66 8.33 -6.33 -5.72
C VAL A 66 7.97 -4.99 -6.36
N GLY A 67 8.85 -4.41 -7.19
CA GLY A 67 8.61 -3.10 -7.79
C GLY A 67 8.88 -1.93 -6.84
N LEU A 68 8.86 -0.72 -7.40
CA LEU A 68 9.20 0.52 -6.69
C LEU A 68 8.20 0.86 -5.58
N GLU A 69 6.92 0.68 -5.85
CA GLU A 69 5.84 1.11 -4.95
C GLU A 69 5.81 0.30 -3.66
N ASP A 70 5.90 -1.02 -3.76
CA ASP A 70 5.91 -1.92 -2.60
C ASP A 70 7.20 -1.75 -1.78
N LEU A 71 8.35 -1.54 -2.45
CA LEU A 71 9.61 -1.28 -1.77
C LEU A 71 9.59 0.05 -1.01
N LEU A 72 9.11 1.13 -1.63
CA LEU A 72 8.96 2.43 -0.97
C LEU A 72 7.98 2.35 0.20
N THR A 73 6.87 1.67 0.01
CA THR A 73 5.86 1.44 1.05
C THR A 73 6.48 0.74 2.25
N ALA A 74 7.19 -0.37 2.04
CA ALA A 74 7.88 -1.10 3.10
C ALA A 74 8.90 -0.22 3.85
N VAL A 75 9.67 0.61 3.13
CA VAL A 75 10.66 1.53 3.72
C VAL A 75 9.99 2.60 4.59
N TYR A 76 8.94 3.26 4.10
CA TYR A 76 8.22 4.27 4.88
C TYR A 76 7.50 3.65 6.09
N CYS A 77 7.06 2.40 5.97
CA CYS A 77 6.48 1.66 7.07
C CYS A 77 7.48 1.29 8.15
N GLN A 78 8.69 0.90 7.76
CA GLN A 78 9.77 0.72 8.71
C GLN A 78 10.16 2.04 9.40
N ARG A 79 10.21 3.17 8.66
CA ARG A 79 10.51 4.50 9.23
C ARG A 79 9.44 5.00 10.20
N ARG A 80 8.17 4.65 10.01
CA ARG A 80 7.08 5.00 10.94
C ARG A 80 7.26 4.41 12.34
N GLN A 81 7.99 3.30 12.49
CA GLN A 81 8.29 2.74 13.81
C GLN A 81 9.31 3.60 14.59
N THR A 82 10.13 4.38 13.89
CA THR A 82 11.21 5.19 14.47
C THR A 82 10.94 6.69 14.41
N GLU A 83 10.04 7.16 13.55
CA GLU A 83 9.77 8.57 13.29
C GLU A 83 8.26 8.90 13.34
N PRO A 84 7.88 10.12 13.77
CA PRO A 84 6.48 10.52 13.88
C PRO A 84 5.82 10.75 12.52
N GLN A 85 4.53 10.39 12.40
CA GLN A 85 3.76 10.44 11.15
C GLN A 85 3.74 11.82 10.49
N GLY A 86 3.63 12.90 11.28
CA GLY A 86 3.61 14.28 10.74
C GLY A 86 4.86 14.64 9.95
N LYS A 87 6.03 14.17 10.41
CA LYS A 87 7.32 14.42 9.75
C LYS A 87 7.43 13.67 8.43
N LEU A 88 6.99 12.41 8.39
CA LEU A 88 7.00 11.60 7.16
C LEU A 88 6.04 12.16 6.09
N LEU A 89 4.87 12.65 6.50
CA LEU A 89 3.90 13.29 5.61
C LEU A 89 4.44 14.60 5.03
N GLU A 90 5.13 15.40 5.84
CA GLU A 90 5.77 16.64 5.39
C GLU A 90 6.91 16.35 4.41
N GLU A 91 7.76 15.36 4.70
CA GLU A 91 8.82 14.90 3.79
C GLU A 91 8.23 14.47 2.42
N ILE A 92 7.20 13.61 2.43
CA ILE A 92 6.52 13.20 1.20
C ILE A 92 5.91 14.41 0.49
N ASN A 93 5.40 15.39 1.24
CA ASN A 93 4.88 16.61 0.63
C ASN A 93 5.96 17.47 -0.03
N SER A 94 7.16 17.48 0.53
CA SER A 94 8.32 18.23 0.03
C SER A 94 9.02 17.57 -1.16
N LEU A 95 8.78 16.28 -1.41
CA LEU A 95 9.33 15.57 -2.55
C LEU A 95 8.60 15.98 -3.84
N SER A 96 9.15 16.97 -4.53
CA SER A 96 8.68 17.47 -5.83
C SER A 96 8.97 16.51 -7.00
N LEU A 97 9.67 15.40 -6.75
CA LEU A 97 10.12 14.45 -7.77
C LEU A 97 9.07 13.36 -8.11
N PHE A 98 7.99 13.25 -7.34
CA PHE A 98 6.92 12.28 -7.57
C PHE A 98 5.71 12.89 -8.28
N ASP A 99 5.10 12.13 -9.19
CA ASP A 99 3.74 12.38 -9.65
C ASP A 99 2.73 12.31 -8.49
N GLY A 100 1.62 13.05 -8.60
CA GLY A 100 0.62 13.16 -7.53
C GLY A 100 0.06 11.82 -7.05
N ASP A 101 -0.03 10.83 -7.93
CA ASP A 101 -0.60 9.51 -7.64
C ASP A 101 0.23 8.70 -6.62
N ILE A 102 1.55 8.62 -6.83
CA ILE A 102 2.46 7.89 -5.90
C ILE A 102 2.47 8.57 -4.53
N LYS A 103 2.41 9.90 -4.53
CA LYS A 103 2.40 10.73 -3.32
C LYS A 103 1.14 10.49 -2.48
N ASP A 104 -0.02 10.42 -3.12
CA ASP A 104 -1.29 10.18 -2.44
C ASP A 104 -1.39 8.76 -1.92
N ARG A 105 -0.82 7.77 -2.64
CA ARG A 105 -0.74 6.38 -2.16
C ARG A 105 0.17 6.23 -0.93
N LEU A 106 1.36 6.82 -0.95
CA LEU A 106 2.28 6.84 0.20
C LEU A 106 1.65 7.51 1.43
N LYS A 107 0.94 8.63 1.23
CA LYS A 107 0.20 9.31 2.31
C LYS A 107 -0.89 8.42 2.89
N SER A 108 -1.69 7.77 2.05
CA SER A 108 -2.73 6.84 2.49
C SER A 108 -2.13 5.75 3.37
N THR A 109 -1.06 5.07 2.93
CA THR A 109 -0.45 3.99 3.70
C THR A 109 0.12 4.45 5.07
N ILE A 110 0.67 5.67 5.13
CA ILE A 110 1.21 6.22 6.40
C ILE A 110 0.10 6.64 7.36
N VAL A 111 -1.02 7.14 6.84
CA VAL A 111 -2.20 7.53 7.63
C VAL A 111 -2.99 6.31 8.07
N ASP A 112 -3.25 5.36 7.17
CA ASP A 112 -4.15 4.22 7.38
C ASP A 112 -3.55 3.14 8.29
N GLY A 113 -2.21 3.02 8.33
CA GLY A 113 -1.57 1.90 9.01
C GLY A 113 -0.51 1.29 8.12
N CYS A 114 0.74 1.35 8.57
CA CYS A 114 1.81 0.59 7.94
C CYS A 114 1.74 -0.86 8.38
N GLY A 115 0.71 -1.54 7.90
CA GLY A 115 0.68 -2.99 7.83
C GLY A 115 1.56 -3.39 6.66
N CYS A 116 2.69 -4.03 6.95
CA CYS A 116 3.34 -4.88 5.97
C CYS A 116 2.32 -5.97 5.64
N ASP A 117 1.63 -5.80 4.52
CA ASP A 117 1.08 -6.85 3.68
C ASP A 117 0.27 -6.14 2.58
N THR A 118 0.68 -6.36 1.33
CA THR A 118 -0.36 -6.74 0.37
C THR A 118 -1.10 -7.89 1.04
N VAL A 119 -2.42 -7.80 1.14
CA VAL A 119 -3.33 -8.78 1.76
C VAL A 119 -3.77 -8.39 3.18
N THR A 120 -5.03 -7.98 3.29
CA THR A 120 -5.99 -8.30 4.37
C THR A 120 -5.41 -8.95 5.65
N ASN A 121 -5.76 -8.38 6.81
CA ASN A 121 -5.77 -9.01 8.17
C ASN A 121 -4.86 -8.38 9.24
N ALA A 122 -5.04 -7.08 9.54
CA ALA A 122 -4.61 -6.54 10.84
C ALA A 122 -5.75 -5.95 11.69
N ASN A 123 -6.91 -5.65 11.07
CA ASN A 123 -8.17 -5.39 11.78
C ASN A 123 -9.28 -6.36 11.37
N THR A 124 -8.96 -7.32 10.50
CA THR A 124 -9.94 -8.29 10.03
C THR A 124 -10.11 -9.35 11.10
N THR A 125 -11.14 -9.21 11.90
CA THR A 125 -11.71 -10.27 12.72
C THR A 125 -11.92 -11.54 11.87
N ASP A 126 -11.80 -12.74 12.45
CA ASP A 126 -11.92 -14.02 11.72
C ASP A 126 -13.14 -14.05 10.78
N VAL A 127 -14.24 -13.46 11.23
CA VAL A 127 -15.47 -13.24 10.45
C VAL A 127 -15.24 -12.44 9.17
N ALA A 128 -14.57 -11.29 9.22
CA ALA A 128 -14.33 -10.47 8.04
C ALA A 128 -13.38 -11.17 7.04
N SER A 129 -12.44 -12.00 7.52
CA SER A 129 -11.53 -12.78 6.66
C SER A 129 -12.30 -13.84 5.87
N GLU A 130 -13.23 -14.53 6.53
CA GLU A 130 -14.14 -15.49 5.89
C GLU A 130 -15.03 -14.81 4.86
N VAL A 131 -15.56 -13.62 5.17
CA VAL A 131 -16.38 -12.83 4.24
C VAL A 131 -15.59 -12.42 3.01
N ILE A 132 -14.34 -11.98 3.17
CA ILE A 132 -13.46 -11.64 2.04
C ILE A 132 -13.21 -12.87 1.17
N ALA A 133 -12.98 -14.05 1.77
CA ALA A 133 -12.81 -15.29 1.02
C ALA A 133 -14.06 -15.69 0.23
N ILE A 134 -15.26 -15.37 0.73
CA ILE A 134 -16.52 -15.56 -0.01
C ILE A 134 -16.63 -14.58 -1.17
N LEU A 135 -16.30 -13.30 -0.95
CA LEU A 135 -16.36 -12.27 -1.99
C LEU A 135 -15.35 -12.55 -3.12
N ASN A 136 -14.12 -12.93 -2.80
CA ASN A 136 -13.09 -13.26 -3.79
C ASN A 136 -13.43 -14.49 -4.66
N LYS A 137 -14.38 -15.32 -4.24
CA LYS A 137 -14.88 -16.45 -5.06
C LYS A 137 -15.93 -16.04 -6.08
N VAL A 138 -16.45 -14.81 -6.01
CA VAL A 138 -17.43 -14.31 -6.97
C VAL A 138 -16.75 -14.14 -8.34
N PRO A 139 -17.26 -14.79 -9.41
CA PRO A 139 -16.71 -14.64 -10.75
C PRO A 139 -16.72 -13.17 -11.19
N GLY A 140 -15.59 -12.68 -11.73
CA GLY A 140 -15.48 -11.32 -12.24
C GLY A 140 -15.36 -10.23 -11.17
N ILE A 141 -15.08 -10.60 -9.91
CA ILE A 141 -14.74 -9.62 -8.88
C ILE A 141 -13.35 -9.03 -9.15
N THR A 142 -13.31 -7.70 -9.23
CA THR A 142 -12.09 -6.94 -9.49
C THR A 142 -11.84 -6.01 -8.29
N PRO A 143 -10.59 -5.83 -7.83
CA PRO A 143 -10.30 -4.93 -6.72
C PRO A 143 -10.80 -3.51 -6.99
N ALA A 144 -11.53 -2.93 -6.04
CA ALA A 144 -12.05 -1.57 -6.14
C ALA A 144 -11.11 -0.56 -5.49
N HIS A 145 -11.15 0.68 -5.99
CA HIS A 145 -10.29 1.74 -5.49
C HIS A 145 -10.84 2.34 -4.20
N HIS A 146 -9.96 2.74 -3.27
CA HIS A 146 -10.37 3.34 -1.99
C HIS A 146 -11.23 4.61 -2.15
N ARG A 147 -11.09 5.33 -3.26
CA ARG A 147 -11.88 6.54 -3.55
C ARG A 147 -13.40 6.25 -3.60
N ASP A 148 -13.76 5.06 -4.06
CA ASP A 148 -15.14 4.64 -4.28
C ASP A 148 -15.83 4.25 -2.95
N PHE A 149 -15.03 3.96 -1.92
CA PHE A 149 -15.50 3.67 -0.57
C PHE A 149 -16.32 4.81 0.04
N LYS A 150 -15.92 6.07 -0.20
CA LYS A 150 -16.63 7.26 0.32
C LYS A 150 -18.08 7.36 -0.18
N SER A 151 -18.34 6.81 -1.36
CA SER A 151 -19.68 6.81 -1.98
C SER A 151 -20.53 5.62 -1.55
N SER A 152 -19.95 4.65 -0.82
CA SER A 152 -20.63 3.43 -0.41
C SER A 152 -21.48 3.63 0.84
N ASN A 153 -22.61 2.94 0.90
CA ASN A 153 -23.53 2.97 2.03
C ASN A 153 -23.55 1.62 2.75
N PRO A 154 -23.57 1.59 4.09
CA PRO A 154 -23.61 0.34 4.85
C PRO A 154 -24.98 -0.32 4.69
N ILE A 155 -24.98 -1.59 4.28
CA ILE A 155 -26.21 -2.38 4.09
C ILE A 155 -26.47 -3.38 5.22
N LEU A 156 -25.42 -3.81 5.91
CA LEU A 156 -25.50 -4.67 7.10
C LEU A 156 -24.21 -4.55 7.93
N ARG A 157 -24.30 -4.95 9.20
CA ARG A 157 -23.15 -5.11 10.10
C ARG A 157 -23.03 -6.57 10.49
N LEU A 158 -21.80 -7.07 10.44
CA LEU A 158 -21.40 -8.41 10.83
C LEU A 158 -21.27 -8.49 12.37
N ARG A 159 -21.26 -9.71 12.93
CA ARG A 159 -21.16 -9.95 14.39
C ARG A 159 -19.90 -9.38 15.04
N ASP A 160 -18.85 -9.19 14.25
CA ASP A 160 -17.56 -8.65 14.66
C ASP A 160 -17.49 -7.11 14.67
N GLY A 161 -18.57 -6.45 14.22
CA GLY A 161 -18.68 -5.00 14.08
C GLY A 161 -18.33 -4.47 12.69
N THR A 162 -17.84 -5.33 11.79
CA THR A 162 -17.50 -4.97 10.40
C THR A 162 -18.77 -4.62 9.62
N ALA A 163 -18.79 -3.47 8.94
CA ALA A 163 -19.90 -3.04 8.10
C ALA A 163 -19.66 -3.45 6.64
N LEU A 164 -20.59 -4.22 6.08
CA LEU A 164 -20.64 -4.48 4.64
C LEU A 164 -21.35 -3.30 3.97
N ARG A 165 -20.66 -2.65 3.04
CA ARG A 165 -21.16 -1.49 2.30
C ARG A 165 -21.29 -1.83 0.83
N THR A 166 -22.26 -1.24 0.15
CA THR A 166 -22.40 -1.36 -1.29
C THR A 166 -22.52 0.01 -1.93
N TRP A 167 -22.13 0.08 -3.20
CA TRP A 167 -22.29 1.26 -4.03
C TRP A 167 -22.60 0.84 -5.44
N LYS A 168 -23.53 1.54 -6.09
CA LYS A 168 -23.76 1.44 -7.53
C LYS A 168 -23.27 2.75 -8.14
N ASN A 169 -22.27 2.65 -9.00
CA ASN A 169 -21.73 3.83 -9.66
C ASN A 169 -22.74 4.39 -10.69
N PRO A 170 -22.54 5.60 -11.22
CA PRO A 170 -23.48 6.21 -12.17
C PRO A 170 -23.70 5.41 -13.47
N VAL A 171 -22.77 4.52 -13.81
CA VAL A 171 -22.87 3.61 -14.96
C VAL A 171 -23.48 2.25 -14.58
N GLY A 172 -23.98 2.08 -13.36
CA GLY A 172 -24.74 0.90 -12.93
C GLY A 172 -23.92 -0.32 -12.51
N VAL A 173 -22.60 -0.19 -12.32
CA VAL A 173 -21.70 -1.27 -11.88
C VAL A 173 -21.74 -1.39 -10.36
N ASP A 174 -21.91 -2.62 -9.89
CA ASP A 174 -22.04 -2.95 -8.47
C ASP A 174 -20.67 -3.05 -7.79
N HIS A 175 -20.51 -2.31 -6.70
CA HIS A 175 -19.34 -2.31 -5.84
C HIS A 175 -19.73 -2.78 -4.44
N VAL A 176 -18.82 -3.50 -3.82
CA VAL A 176 -18.91 -4.01 -2.45
C VAL A 176 -17.66 -3.62 -1.68
N PHE A 177 -17.85 -3.19 -0.44
CA PHE A 177 -16.77 -2.83 0.46
C PHE A 177 -17.00 -3.42 1.85
N LEU A 178 -15.93 -3.67 2.59
CA LEU A 178 -15.97 -3.95 4.01
C LEU A 178 -15.29 -2.81 4.76
N ALA A 179 -15.94 -2.35 5.83
CA ALA A 179 -15.41 -1.35 6.72
C ALA A 179 -15.31 -1.90 8.15
N ASP A 180 -14.22 -1.58 8.84
CA ASP A 180 -14.05 -1.89 10.26
C ASP A 180 -14.98 -1.05 11.16
N ARG A 181 -14.96 -1.30 12.48
CA ARG A 181 -15.66 -0.51 13.50
C ARG A 181 -15.27 0.97 13.48
N ASP A 182 -14.02 1.27 13.14
CA ASP A 182 -13.50 2.63 12.99
C ASP A 182 -13.81 3.25 11.62
N GLU A 183 -14.72 2.66 10.84
CA GLU A 183 -15.09 3.06 9.48
C GLU A 183 -13.93 3.06 8.46
N ARG A 184 -12.86 2.31 8.76
CA ARG A 184 -11.72 2.12 7.85
C ARG A 184 -12.02 1.01 6.84
N MET A 185 -11.72 1.24 5.56
CA MET A 185 -11.92 0.23 4.52
C MET A 185 -10.94 -0.94 4.73
N ILE A 186 -11.48 -2.15 4.88
CA ILE A 186 -10.71 -3.40 4.96
C ILE A 186 -10.65 -4.08 3.58
N TYR A 187 -11.72 -3.98 2.79
CA TYR A 187 -11.84 -4.62 1.49
C TYR A 187 -12.68 -3.77 0.54
N GLY A 188 -12.36 -3.83 -0.76
CA GLY A 188 -13.14 -3.23 -1.82
C GLY A 188 -13.07 -4.07 -3.09
N GLY A 189 -14.22 -4.37 -3.68
CA GLY A 189 -14.34 -5.08 -4.94
C GLY A 189 -15.52 -4.59 -5.76
N TYR A 190 -15.48 -4.79 -7.07
CA TYR A 190 -16.59 -4.50 -7.96
C TYR A 190 -16.77 -5.64 -8.97
N VAL A 191 -17.99 -5.77 -9.47
CA VAL A 191 -18.34 -6.77 -10.49
C VAL A 191 -18.99 -6.07 -11.69
N GLY A 192 -18.65 -6.52 -12.89
CA GLY A 192 -19.33 -6.09 -14.11
C GLY A 192 -20.79 -6.57 -14.15
N TRP A 193 -21.62 -5.96 -15.00
CA TRP A 193 -23.07 -6.22 -15.07
C TRP A 193 -23.45 -7.70 -15.22
N ILE A 194 -22.62 -8.50 -15.89
CA ILE A 194 -22.86 -9.93 -16.11
C ILE A 194 -22.77 -10.74 -14.80
N HIS A 195 -22.07 -10.21 -13.80
CA HIS A 195 -21.79 -10.87 -12.53
C HIS A 195 -22.52 -10.24 -11.34
N SER A 196 -23.37 -9.22 -11.55
CA SER A 196 -24.17 -8.57 -10.49
C SER A 196 -25.00 -9.57 -9.69
N ALA A 197 -25.64 -10.54 -10.36
CA ALA A 197 -26.44 -11.57 -9.69
C ALA A 197 -25.59 -12.47 -8.75
N GLY A 198 -24.36 -12.79 -9.16
CA GLY A 198 -23.44 -13.59 -8.34
C GLY A 198 -22.96 -12.84 -7.11
N LEU A 199 -22.76 -11.52 -7.21
CA LEU A 199 -22.43 -10.69 -6.06
C LEU A 199 -23.61 -10.57 -5.09
N GLU A 200 -24.83 -10.38 -5.59
CA GLU A 200 -26.03 -10.34 -4.74
C GLU A 200 -26.24 -11.66 -3.99
N GLU A 201 -26.02 -12.81 -4.64
CA GLU A 201 -26.08 -14.13 -3.99
C GLU A 201 -25.03 -14.26 -2.88
N ALA A 202 -23.80 -13.81 -3.13
CA ALA A 202 -22.74 -13.81 -2.14
C ALA A 202 -23.11 -12.93 -0.93
N ILE A 203 -23.65 -11.74 -1.15
CA ILE A 203 -24.12 -10.84 -0.09
C ILE A 203 -25.26 -11.49 0.71
N ALA A 204 -26.23 -12.12 0.04
CA ALA A 204 -27.33 -12.83 0.71
C ALA A 204 -26.83 -14.02 1.54
N ARG A 205 -25.77 -14.71 1.08
CA ARG A 205 -25.11 -15.77 1.84
C ARG A 205 -24.36 -15.22 3.05
N ILE A 206 -23.67 -14.09 2.91
CA ILE A 206 -22.97 -13.42 4.02
C ILE A 206 -23.97 -13.00 5.10
N ARG A 207 -25.08 -12.36 4.71
CA ARG A 207 -26.15 -11.94 5.61
C ARG A 207 -26.72 -13.12 6.43
N ARG A 208 -26.86 -14.31 5.84
CA ARG A 208 -27.41 -15.48 6.53
C ARG A 208 -26.45 -16.12 7.54
N ASN A 209 -25.14 -16.07 7.29
CA ASN A 209 -24.16 -16.82 8.10
C ASN A 209 -23.46 -15.94 9.15
N PHE A 210 -23.30 -14.64 8.88
CA PHE A 210 -22.41 -13.76 9.66
C PHE A 210 -23.09 -12.52 10.26
N THR A 211 -24.39 -12.36 10.04
CA THR A 211 -25.25 -11.47 10.85
C THR A 211 -25.82 -12.29 12.00
#